data_AF-A0A512M5N9-F1
#
_entry.id   AF-A0A512M5N9-F1
#
_cell.length_a   1.000
_cell.length_b   1.000
_cell.length_c   1.000
_cell.angle_alpha   90.00
_cell.angle_beta   90.00
_cell.angle_gamma   90.00
#
_symmetry.space_group_name_H-M   'P 1'
#
loop_
_entity.id
_entity.type
_entity.pdbx_description
1 polymer ?
#
loop_
_entity_poly.entity_id
_entity_poly.type
_entity_poly.pdbx_seq_one_letter_code
_entity_poly.pdbx_strand_id
1 'polypeptide(L)'
;MPTPTKFRNLLITTFRGLGLSFLFGVGALVILCGGTYVFYWWEQSSWRVSALSRLANAEQADAMVQSELSQIKVPTSESYPGSWVGRYVIKMTNGEHLVYEYWHRKALVADLLLARGSDGRWYSGNDHYCNDMAMIRFFPPSSSIAEFASKYSLHEFDGPKQTKAQ
;
A
#
# COMPACT_ATOMS: atom_id res chain seq x y z
N MET A 1 12.46 -67.21 -9.98
CA MET A 1 11.51 -66.62 -9.01
C MET A 1 12.29 -65.82 -7.98
N PRO A 2 12.12 -64.48 -7.86
CA PRO A 2 12.79 -63.71 -6.83
C PRO A 2 12.23 -64.06 -5.44
N THR A 3 13.10 -64.20 -4.45
CA THR A 3 12.75 -64.53 -3.07
C THR A 3 11.94 -63.41 -2.41
N PRO A 4 10.97 -63.73 -1.51
CA PRO A 4 10.02 -62.77 -0.95
C PRO A 4 10.66 -61.57 -0.20
N THR A 5 11.92 -61.72 0.23
CA THR A 5 12.72 -60.65 0.85
C THR A 5 13.16 -59.56 -0.13
N LYS A 6 13.41 -59.90 -1.41
CA LYS A 6 13.83 -58.90 -2.42
C LYS A 6 12.67 -57.96 -2.82
N PHE A 7 11.43 -58.46 -2.79
CA PHE A 7 10.23 -57.66 -3.10
C PHE A 7 9.88 -56.67 -1.99
N ARG A 8 10.02 -57.06 -0.72
CA ARG A 8 9.82 -56.15 0.43
C ARG A 8 10.82 -55.00 0.45
N ASN A 9 12.09 -55.27 0.16
CA ASN A 9 13.10 -54.23 0.17
C ASN A 9 12.88 -53.21 -0.95
N LEU A 10 12.47 -53.65 -2.15
CA LEU A 10 12.21 -52.75 -3.29
C LEU A 10 11.02 -51.79 -3.06
N LEU A 11 9.94 -52.28 -2.44
CA LEU A 11 8.77 -51.48 -2.08
C LEU A 11 9.07 -50.42 -1.00
N ILE A 12 9.94 -50.73 -0.04
CA ILE A 12 10.31 -49.79 1.03
C ILE A 12 11.19 -48.66 0.48
N THR A 13 12.11 -48.95 -0.46
CA THR A 13 12.96 -47.90 -1.05
C THR A 13 12.18 -46.96 -1.96
N THR A 14 11.21 -47.45 -2.73
CA THR A 14 10.38 -46.59 -3.59
C THR A 14 9.42 -45.71 -2.79
N PHE A 15 8.78 -46.23 -1.73
CA PHE A 15 7.96 -45.41 -0.82
C PHE A 15 8.78 -44.36 -0.05
N ARG A 16 10.02 -44.69 0.35
CA ARG A 16 10.93 -43.71 0.98
C ARG A 16 11.39 -42.63 0.01
N GLY A 17 11.70 -42.97 -1.24
CA GLY A 17 12.07 -42.00 -2.28
C GLY A 17 10.94 -41.03 -2.61
N LEU A 18 9.71 -41.53 -2.77
CA LEU A 18 8.52 -40.71 -3.04
C LEU A 18 8.13 -39.80 -1.86
N GLY A 19 8.23 -40.29 -0.62
CA GLY A 19 7.92 -39.50 0.58
C GLY A 19 8.91 -38.35 0.83
N LEU A 20 10.21 -38.58 0.58
CA LEU A 20 11.24 -37.54 0.68
C LEU A 20 11.08 -36.46 -0.38
N SER A 21 10.83 -36.83 -1.64
CA SER A 21 10.60 -35.86 -2.73
C SER A 21 9.36 -34.98 -2.49
N PHE A 22 8.29 -35.53 -1.90
CA PHE A 22 7.10 -34.75 -1.55
C PHE A 22 7.36 -33.75 -0.41
N LEU A 23 8.10 -34.15 0.63
CA LEU A 23 8.47 -33.25 1.72
C LEU A 23 9.42 -32.12 1.27
N PHE A 24 10.37 -32.40 0.36
CA PHE A 24 11.21 -31.36 -0.24
C PHE A 24 10.40 -30.41 -1.13
N GLY A 25 9.44 -30.93 -1.91
CA GLY A 25 8.56 -30.09 -2.74
C GLY A 25 7.69 -29.15 -1.91
N VAL A 26 7.06 -29.67 -0.85
CA VAL A 26 6.24 -28.86 0.07
C VAL A 26 7.12 -27.87 0.86
N GLY A 27 8.28 -28.30 1.35
CA GLY A 27 9.22 -27.42 2.05
C GLY A 27 9.72 -26.27 1.18
N ALA A 28 10.08 -26.54 -0.07
CA ALA A 28 10.48 -25.51 -1.03
C ALA A 28 9.32 -24.54 -1.34
N LEU A 29 8.09 -25.04 -1.47
CA LEU A 29 6.91 -24.19 -1.69
C LEU A 29 6.63 -23.28 -0.49
N VAL A 30 6.70 -23.79 0.74
CA VAL A 30 6.51 -22.99 1.96
C VAL A 30 7.59 -21.92 2.09
N ILE A 31 8.85 -22.22 1.76
CA ILE A 31 9.94 -21.24 1.78
C ILE A 31 9.73 -20.18 0.69
N LEU A 32 9.34 -20.57 -0.53
CA LEU A 32 9.11 -19.62 -1.63
C LEU A 32 7.88 -18.73 -1.37
N CYS A 33 6.75 -19.31 -1.00
CA CYS A 33 5.52 -18.57 -0.69
C CYS A 33 5.65 -17.76 0.61
N GLY A 34 6.22 -18.36 1.67
CA GLY A 34 6.44 -17.69 2.95
C GLY A 34 7.49 -16.58 2.85
N GLY A 35 8.61 -16.84 2.16
CA GLY A 35 9.69 -15.86 1.98
C GLY A 35 9.24 -14.64 1.18
N THR A 36 8.48 -14.84 0.11
CA THR A 36 7.91 -13.73 -0.69
C THR A 36 6.88 -12.92 0.10
N TYR A 37 6.05 -13.57 0.92
CA TYR A 37 5.10 -12.90 1.81
C TYR A 37 5.80 -12.07 2.90
N VAL A 38 6.80 -12.64 3.58
CA VAL A 38 7.56 -11.94 4.62
C VAL A 38 8.32 -10.75 4.04
N PHE A 39 8.97 -10.93 2.89
CA PHE A 39 9.67 -9.84 2.21
C PHE A 39 8.71 -8.71 1.82
N TYR A 40 7.53 -9.05 1.28
CA TYR A 40 6.49 -8.08 0.97
C TYR A 40 6.06 -7.28 2.22
N TRP A 41 5.77 -7.97 3.32
CA TRP A 41 5.32 -7.32 4.55
C TRP A 41 6.40 -6.40 5.14
N TRP A 42 7.67 -6.80 5.04
CA TRP A 42 8.80 -5.98 5.45
C TRP A 42 8.97 -4.73 4.57
N GLU A 43 8.87 -4.87 3.25
CA GLU A 43 8.94 -3.75 2.30
C GLU A 43 7.78 -2.75 2.55
N GLN A 44 6.56 -3.25 2.73
CA GLN A 44 5.40 -2.44 3.07
C GLN A 44 5.57 -1.70 4.40
N SER A 45 6.05 -2.40 5.42
CA SER A 45 6.21 -1.84 6.76
C SER A 45 7.29 -0.76 6.79
N SER A 46 8.43 -1.01 6.12
CA SER A 46 9.51 -0.04 6.00
C SER A 46 9.09 1.18 5.18
N TRP A 47 8.38 0.98 4.06
CA TRP A 47 7.79 2.08 3.30
C TRP A 47 6.82 2.90 4.16
N ARG A 48 5.91 2.24 4.90
CA ARG A 48 4.90 2.91 5.74
C ARG A 48 5.55 3.80 6.80
N VAL A 49 6.57 3.31 7.50
CA VAL A 49 7.30 4.12 8.50
C VAL A 49 7.94 5.34 7.85
N SER A 50 8.60 5.15 6.70
CA SER A 50 9.24 6.24 5.96
C SER A 50 8.23 7.27 5.44
N ALA A 51 7.10 6.81 4.88
CA ALA A 51 6.02 7.65 4.37
C ALA A 51 5.36 8.48 5.47
N LEU A 52 5.08 7.89 6.64
CA LEU A 52 4.53 8.62 7.78
C LEU A 52 5.48 9.71 8.28
N SER A 53 6.80 9.42 8.29
CA SER A 53 7.80 10.42 8.64
C SER A 53 7.84 11.57 7.62
N ARG A 54 7.78 11.26 6.32
CA ARG A 54 7.70 12.29 5.27
C ARG A 54 6.45 13.14 5.42
N LEU A 55 5.28 12.54 5.58
CA LEU A 55 4.01 13.26 5.77
C LEU A 55 4.01 14.15 7.02
N ALA A 56 4.54 13.66 8.14
CA ALA A 56 4.62 14.43 9.38
C ALA A 56 5.53 15.65 9.24
N ASN A 57 6.62 15.54 8.47
CA ASN A 57 7.52 16.65 8.19
C ASN A 57 6.98 17.57 7.08
N ALA A 58 6.23 17.03 6.13
CA ALA A 58 5.76 17.75 4.95
C ALA A 58 4.73 18.83 5.29
N GLU A 59 3.85 18.54 6.26
CA GLU A 59 2.85 19.51 6.76
C GLU A 59 3.50 20.75 7.40
N GLN A 60 4.65 20.58 8.06
CA GLN A 60 5.28 21.64 8.87
C GLN A 60 6.45 22.36 8.17
N ALA A 61 7.14 21.72 7.22
CA ALA A 61 8.41 22.23 6.71
C ALA A 61 8.58 22.14 5.18
N ASP A 62 7.72 21.41 4.46
CA ASP A 62 8.02 21.11 3.06
C ASP A 62 7.51 22.22 2.13
N ALA A 63 8.45 23.05 1.70
CA ALA A 63 8.24 24.09 0.70
C ALA A 63 7.61 23.54 -0.59
N MET A 64 7.79 22.24 -0.91
CA MET A 64 7.17 21.61 -2.07
C MET A 64 5.64 21.47 -1.90
N VAL A 65 5.17 21.05 -0.72
CA VAL A 65 3.72 20.95 -0.43
C VAL A 65 3.06 22.32 -0.43
N GLN A 66 3.70 23.32 0.18
CA GLN A 66 3.16 24.68 0.20
C GLN A 66 3.16 25.32 -1.19
N SER A 67 4.24 25.10 -1.96
CA SER A 67 4.32 25.52 -3.37
C SER A 67 3.20 24.89 -4.19
N GLU A 68 2.98 23.59 -4.06
CA GLU A 68 1.92 22.88 -4.78
C GLU A 68 0.51 23.34 -4.37
N LEU A 69 0.27 23.51 -3.07
CA LEU A 69 -1.00 24.07 -2.56
C LEU A 69 -1.31 25.46 -3.10
N SER A 70 -0.27 26.27 -3.34
CA SER A 70 -0.40 27.62 -3.92
C SER A 70 -0.68 27.59 -5.43
N GLN A 71 -0.22 26.55 -6.12
CA GLN A 71 -0.41 26.38 -7.57
C GLN A 71 -1.77 25.76 -7.90
N ILE A 72 -2.28 24.87 -7.04
CA ILE A 72 -3.58 24.23 -7.22
C ILE A 72 -4.68 25.18 -6.75
N LYS A 73 -5.45 25.75 -7.68
CA LYS A 73 -6.66 26.50 -7.35
C LYS A 73 -7.67 25.59 -6.67
N VAL A 74 -8.49 26.14 -5.78
CA VAL A 74 -9.63 25.38 -5.21
C VAL A 74 -10.50 24.92 -6.37
N PRO A 75 -10.68 23.60 -6.56
CA PRO A 75 -11.40 23.11 -7.70
C PRO A 75 -12.90 23.33 -7.51
N THR A 76 -13.59 23.62 -8.60
CA THR A 76 -15.05 23.56 -8.72
C THR A 76 -15.49 22.17 -9.18
N SER A 77 -16.79 21.87 -9.10
CA SER A 77 -17.37 20.64 -9.67
C SER A 77 -17.13 20.49 -11.18
N GLU A 78 -16.83 21.59 -11.88
CA GLU A 78 -16.53 21.66 -13.31
C GLU A 78 -15.02 21.65 -13.64
N SER A 79 -14.16 21.48 -12.63
CA SER A 79 -12.72 21.52 -12.84
C SER A 79 -12.22 20.38 -13.73
N TYR A 80 -11.28 20.70 -14.61
CA TYR A 80 -10.70 19.73 -15.54
C TYR A 80 -10.13 18.51 -14.78
N PRO A 81 -10.35 17.28 -15.27
CA PRO A 81 -9.81 16.07 -14.66
C PRO A 81 -8.31 16.18 -14.36
N GLY A 82 -7.95 15.89 -13.10
CA GLY A 82 -6.57 15.90 -12.63
C GLY A 82 -6.02 17.26 -12.22
N SER A 83 -6.74 18.37 -12.42
CA SER A 83 -6.30 19.70 -11.98
C SER A 83 -6.34 19.89 -10.45
N TRP A 84 -7.09 19.03 -9.76
CA TRP A 84 -7.30 19.06 -8.31
C TRP A 84 -6.42 18.05 -7.54
N VAL A 85 -5.63 17.25 -8.26
CA VAL A 85 -4.70 16.26 -7.72
C VAL A 85 -3.29 16.63 -8.16
N GLY A 86 -2.50 17.11 -7.21
CA GLY A 86 -1.07 17.35 -7.35
C GLY A 86 -0.24 16.07 -7.31
N ARG A 87 1.06 16.23 -7.15
CA ARG A 87 2.02 15.16 -6.88
C ARG A 87 1.95 14.69 -5.42
N TYR A 88 1.74 15.61 -4.49
CA TYR A 88 1.74 15.35 -3.04
C TYR A 88 0.42 15.75 -2.37
N VAL A 89 -0.44 16.49 -3.08
CA VAL A 89 -1.64 17.10 -2.49
C VAL A 89 -2.88 16.76 -3.30
N ILE A 90 -3.98 16.47 -2.60
CA ILE A 90 -5.32 16.37 -3.17
C ILE A 90 -6.16 17.48 -2.57
N LYS A 91 -6.76 18.34 -3.41
CA LYS A 91 -7.54 19.48 -2.96
C LYS A 91 -9.04 19.25 -3.20
N MET A 92 -9.85 19.52 -2.19
CA MET A 92 -11.30 19.38 -2.22
C MET A 92 -11.96 20.70 -2.60
N THR A 93 -13.24 20.67 -3.00
CA THR A 93 -13.93 21.89 -3.45
C THR A 93 -14.23 22.87 -2.32
N ASN A 94 -14.33 22.41 -1.07
CA ASN A 94 -14.48 23.26 0.11
C ASN A 94 -13.15 23.89 0.60
N GLY A 95 -12.03 23.60 -0.08
CA GLY A 95 -10.71 24.07 0.30
C GLY A 95 -9.94 23.17 1.27
N GLU A 96 -10.57 22.12 1.81
CA GLU A 96 -9.85 21.07 2.52
C GLU A 96 -8.86 20.37 1.59
N HIS A 97 -7.81 19.79 2.16
CA HIS A 97 -6.81 19.07 1.38
C HIS A 97 -6.25 17.87 2.14
N LEU A 98 -5.76 16.91 1.37
CA LEU A 98 -4.98 15.77 1.85
C LEU A 98 -3.56 15.90 1.33
N VAL A 99 -2.56 15.88 2.21
CA VAL A 99 -1.18 15.61 1.82
C VAL A 99 -0.99 14.10 1.85
N TYR A 100 -0.54 13.49 0.77
CA TYR A 100 -0.54 12.05 0.63
C TYR A 100 0.78 11.48 0.13
N GLU A 101 1.00 10.22 0.50
CA GLU A 101 2.03 9.34 0.01
C GLU A 101 1.36 8.08 -0.50
N TYR A 102 1.87 7.51 -1.59
CA TYR A 102 1.32 6.30 -2.15
C TYR A 102 2.39 5.29 -2.48
N TRP A 103 2.03 4.02 -2.29
CA TRP A 103 2.84 2.90 -2.65
C TRP A 103 2.12 2.09 -3.71
N HIS A 104 2.63 2.16 -4.94
CA HIS A 104 2.18 1.32 -6.03
C HIS A 104 3.10 0.11 -6.18
N ARG A 105 2.54 -1.11 -6.19
CA ARG A 105 3.28 -2.34 -6.52
C ARG A 105 2.44 -3.18 -7.47
N LYS A 106 3.08 -3.77 -8.49
CA LYS A 106 2.39 -4.44 -9.61
C LYS A 106 1.33 -5.47 -9.18
N ALA A 107 0.13 -5.30 -9.75
CA ALA A 107 -0.97 -6.22 -10.09
C ALA A 107 -1.56 -7.21 -9.06
N LEU A 108 -0.86 -7.63 -8.01
CA LEU A 108 -1.35 -8.69 -7.10
C LEU A 108 -1.60 -8.23 -5.66
N VAL A 109 -1.28 -6.97 -5.33
CA VAL A 109 -1.51 -6.43 -3.99
C VAL A 109 -2.10 -5.03 -4.08
N ALA A 110 -3.00 -4.70 -3.16
CA ALA A 110 -3.63 -3.38 -3.09
C ALA A 110 -2.56 -2.28 -2.97
N ASP A 111 -2.76 -1.17 -3.68
CA ASP A 111 -1.93 0.02 -3.51
C ASP A 111 -2.26 0.61 -2.12
N LEU A 112 -1.24 1.11 -1.43
CA LEU A 112 -1.41 1.71 -0.12
C LEU A 112 -1.34 3.23 -0.26
N LEU A 113 -2.39 3.92 0.17
CA LEU A 113 -2.42 5.37 0.30
C LEU A 113 -2.37 5.73 1.78
N LEU A 114 -1.46 6.63 2.14
CA LEU A 114 -1.42 7.27 3.44
C LEU A 114 -1.60 8.77 3.22
N ALA A 115 -2.47 9.39 3.99
CA ALA A 115 -2.73 10.80 3.88
C ALA A 115 -2.88 11.46 5.25
N ARG A 116 -2.52 12.74 5.29
CA ARG A 116 -2.75 13.66 6.38
C ARG A 116 -3.74 14.71 5.91
N GLY A 117 -4.88 14.82 6.59
CA GLY A 117 -5.89 15.81 6.24
C GLY A 117 -5.63 17.15 6.89
N SER A 118 -6.10 18.22 6.24
CA SER A 118 -6.13 19.57 6.79
C SER A 118 -7.02 19.72 8.02
N ASP A 119 -7.86 18.73 8.28
CA ASP A 119 -8.66 18.55 9.49
C ASP A 119 -7.84 18.00 10.69
N GLY A 120 -6.54 17.76 10.49
CA GLY A 120 -5.66 17.24 11.51
C GLY A 120 -5.82 15.74 11.79
N ARG A 121 -6.46 14.98 10.89
CA ARG A 121 -6.63 13.51 11.00
C ARG A 121 -5.73 12.76 10.02
N TRP A 122 -5.50 11.48 10.31
CA TRP A 122 -4.71 10.60 9.43
C TRP A 122 -5.62 9.60 8.75
N TYR A 123 -5.37 9.36 7.47
CA TYR A 123 -6.19 8.51 6.62
C TYR A 123 -5.33 7.47 5.91
N SER A 124 -5.81 6.22 5.86
CA SER A 124 -5.16 5.14 5.12
C SER A 124 -6.17 4.38 4.28
N GLY A 125 -5.79 4.02 3.06
CA GLY A 125 -6.65 3.24 2.15
C GLY A 125 -5.86 2.20 1.40
N ASN A 126 -6.54 1.08 1.12
CA ASN A 126 -6.02 -0.03 0.33
C ASN A 126 -6.93 -0.20 -0.89
N ASP A 127 -6.65 0.53 -1.96
CA ASP A 127 -7.43 0.48 -3.20
C ASP A 127 -6.49 0.44 -4.41
N HIS A 128 -7.02 0.21 -5.60
CA HIS A 128 -6.25 0.29 -6.83
C HIS A 128 -6.14 1.75 -7.30
N TYR A 129 -5.21 2.48 -6.69
CA TYR A 129 -4.97 3.88 -7.02
C TYR A 129 -4.28 4.06 -8.39
N CYS A 130 -3.79 2.98 -9.00
CA CYS A 130 -3.04 2.95 -10.25
C CYS A 130 -1.77 3.83 -10.20
N ASN A 131 -0.97 3.81 -11.27
CA ASN A 131 0.12 4.77 -11.40
C ASN A 131 -0.42 6.20 -11.32
N ASP A 132 0.30 7.05 -10.58
CA ASP A 132 0.08 8.49 -10.48
C ASP A 132 -1.34 8.93 -10.07
N MET A 133 -2.07 8.11 -9.31
CA MET A 133 -3.46 8.42 -8.90
C MET A 133 -4.41 8.56 -10.10
N ALA A 134 -4.15 7.86 -11.21
CA ALA A 134 -4.90 7.99 -12.45
C ALA A 134 -6.42 7.87 -12.23
N MET A 135 -6.86 6.87 -11.46
CA MET A 135 -8.29 6.70 -11.16
C MET A 135 -8.88 7.96 -10.51
N ILE A 136 -8.23 8.51 -9.48
CA ILE A 136 -8.73 9.69 -8.77
C ILE A 136 -8.74 10.91 -9.70
N ARG A 137 -7.69 11.08 -10.52
CA ARG A 137 -7.58 12.20 -11.46
C ARG A 137 -8.73 12.26 -12.47
N PHE A 138 -9.30 11.12 -12.89
CA PHE A 138 -10.36 11.09 -13.90
C PHE A 138 -11.75 11.42 -13.34
N PHE A 139 -11.94 11.43 -12.02
CA PHE A 139 -13.23 11.76 -11.43
C PHE A 139 -13.31 13.23 -11.00
N PRO A 140 -14.54 13.77 -10.86
CA PRO A 140 -14.74 15.07 -10.24
C PRO A 140 -14.16 15.12 -8.82
N PRO A 141 -13.65 16.30 -8.39
CA PRO A 141 -13.16 16.52 -7.04
C PRO A 141 -14.26 16.24 -6.02
N SER A 142 -13.87 15.70 -4.86
CA SER A 142 -14.80 15.53 -3.74
C SER A 142 -15.03 16.87 -3.04
N SER A 143 -16.20 17.03 -2.42
CA SER A 143 -16.54 18.29 -1.76
C SER A 143 -15.79 18.51 -0.46
N SER A 144 -15.42 17.43 0.23
CA SER A 144 -14.76 17.40 1.54
C SER A 144 -13.86 16.17 1.69
N ILE A 145 -13.00 16.19 2.71
CA ILE A 145 -12.19 15.02 3.11
C ILE A 145 -13.10 13.86 3.49
N ALA A 146 -14.22 14.10 4.18
CA ALA A 146 -15.15 13.05 4.59
C ALA A 146 -15.79 12.35 3.38
N GLU A 147 -16.22 13.12 2.38
CA GLU A 147 -16.72 12.56 1.12
C GLU A 147 -15.62 11.79 0.39
N PHE A 148 -14.42 12.36 0.29
CA PHE A 148 -13.29 11.70 -0.35
C PHE A 148 -12.95 10.36 0.32
N ALA A 149 -12.87 10.36 1.66
CA ALA A 149 -12.59 9.18 2.45
C ALA A 149 -13.66 8.10 2.24
N SER A 150 -14.94 8.49 2.22
CA SER A 150 -16.03 7.56 1.92
C SER A 150 -15.97 7.02 0.49
N LYS A 151 -15.66 7.87 -0.49
CA LYS A 151 -15.64 7.53 -1.92
C LYS A 151 -14.49 6.59 -2.29
N TYR A 152 -13.34 6.77 -1.66
CA TYR A 152 -12.10 6.02 -1.93
C TYR A 152 -11.70 5.08 -0.80
N SER A 153 -12.66 4.70 0.05
CA SER A 153 -12.51 3.74 1.15
C SER A 153 -11.30 4.02 2.05
N LEU A 154 -11.08 5.29 2.39
CA LEU A 154 -10.07 5.66 3.38
C LEU A 154 -10.62 5.50 4.80
N HIS A 155 -9.77 4.96 5.66
CA HIS A 155 -10.04 4.79 7.07
C HIS A 155 -9.18 5.73 7.90
N GLU A 156 -9.81 6.38 8.88
CA GLU A 156 -9.09 7.16 9.88
C GLU A 156 -8.24 6.22 10.76
N PHE A 157 -7.02 6.64 11.11
CA PHE A 157 -6.17 5.90 12.03
C PHE A 157 -5.39 6.82 12.96
N ASP A 158 -4.94 6.28 14.09
CA ASP A 158 -4.02 6.99 14.97
C ASP A 158 -2.65 7.12 14.28
N GLY A 159 -2.29 8.33 13.89
CA GLY A 159 -1.01 8.64 13.26
C GLY A 159 0.22 8.26 14.10
N PRO A 160 1.44 8.51 13.58
CA PRO A 160 2.65 8.30 14.35
C PRO A 160 2.58 9.09 15.67
N LYS A 161 2.79 8.40 16.79
CA LYS A 161 2.96 9.05 18.10
C LYS A 161 4.15 9.99 17.97
N GLN A 162 3.94 11.29 18.14
CA GLN A 162 5.03 12.25 18.19
C GLN A 162 5.90 11.92 19.42
N THR A 163 6.97 11.15 19.22
CA THR A 163 8.10 11.21 20.15
C THR A 163 8.71 12.59 19.98
N LYS A 164 8.39 13.51 20.88
CA LYS A 164 9.12 14.77 21.01
C LYS A 164 10.61 14.43 21.07
N ALA A 165 11.39 14.93 20.13
CA ALA A 165 12.83 14.98 20.29
C ALA A 165 13.11 15.77 21.57
N GLN A 166 13.70 15.10 22.57
CA GLN A 166 14.26 15.74 23.75
C GLN A 166 15.60 16.36 23.41
#